data_AF-D1AMQ9-F1
#
_entry.id   AF-D1AMQ9-F1
#
_cell.length_a   1.000
_cell.length_b   1.000
_cell.length_c   1.000
_cell.angle_alpha   90.00
_cell.angle_beta   90.00
_cell.angle_gamma   90.00
#
_symmetry.space_group_name_H-M   'P 1'
#
loop_
_entity.id
_entity.type
_entity.pdbx_description
1 polymer ?
#
loop_
_entity_poly.entity_id
_entity_poly.type
_entity_poly.pdbx_seq_one_letter_code
_entity_poly.pdbx_strand_id
1 'polypeptide(L)'
;MFTYIPEQVCAKEMVLKIDNDIIENVEITGGCPGSAVGMARLIVGMNIHEALKRLKGVPCGSKVTSCPDQLSLALEAYLNKD
;
A
#
# COMPACT_ATOMS: atom_id res chain seq x y z
N MET A 1 8.83 -2.10 10.99
CA MET A 1 8.96 -2.33 9.52
C MET A 1 8.16 -3.57 9.20
N PHE A 2 7.26 -3.49 8.23
CA PHE A 2 6.30 -4.54 7.90
C PHE A 2 6.37 -4.82 6.40
N THR A 3 6.56 -6.09 6.04
CA THR A 3 6.62 -6.53 4.64
C THR A 3 5.34 -7.26 4.28
N TYR A 4 4.84 -6.98 3.09
CA TYR A 4 3.64 -7.57 2.51
C TYR A 4 3.91 -8.01 1.08
N ILE A 5 3.42 -9.20 0.71
CA ILE A 5 3.50 -9.72 -0.65
C ILE A 5 2.11 -9.56 -1.29
N PRO A 6 1.94 -8.62 -2.22
CA PRO A 6 0.65 -8.34 -2.82
C PRO A 6 0.27 -9.41 -3.85
N GLU A 7 -1.02 -9.65 -4.00
CA GLU A 7 -1.55 -10.70 -4.87
C GLU A 7 -2.24 -10.10 -6.10
N GLN A 8 -2.18 -10.82 -7.23
CA GLN A 8 -2.86 -10.48 -8.48
C GLN A 8 -2.52 -9.11 -9.10
N VAL A 9 -1.42 -8.49 -8.68
CA VAL A 9 -0.95 -7.17 -9.17
C VAL A 9 0.47 -7.26 -9.74
N CYS A 10 0.98 -6.14 -10.24
CA CYS A 10 2.33 -6.03 -10.83
C CYS A 10 3.42 -5.73 -9.78
N ALA A 11 3.06 -5.20 -8.61
CA ALA A 11 3.97 -5.12 -7.47
C ALA A 11 4.29 -6.53 -6.97
N LYS A 12 5.50 -6.71 -6.45
CA LYS A 12 6.01 -8.00 -5.94
C LYS A 12 6.23 -7.99 -4.44
N GLU A 13 6.46 -6.81 -3.88
CA GLU A 13 6.70 -6.61 -2.45
C GLU A 13 6.33 -5.17 -2.08
N MET A 14 5.80 -5.00 -0.88
CA MET A 14 5.53 -3.71 -0.27
C MET A 14 6.12 -3.70 1.13
N VAL A 15 6.91 -2.67 1.44
CA VAL A 15 7.58 -2.51 2.72
C VAL A 15 7.14 -1.21 3.36
N LEU A 16 6.56 -1.31 4.55
CA LEU A 16 5.94 -0.22 5.29
C LEU A 16 6.74 0.07 6.56
N LYS A 17 7.05 1.35 6.78
CA LYS A 17 7.49 1.86 8.09
C LYS A 17 6.37 2.74 8.64
N ILE A 18 5.93 2.42 9.85
CA ILE A 18 4.80 3.06 10.51
C ILE A 18 5.23 3.40 11.94
N ASP A 19 4.85 4.58 12.42
CA ASP A 19 5.02 5.04 13.80
C ASP A 19 3.74 5.73 14.29
N ASN A 20 3.15 5.25 15.39
CA ASN A 20 1.90 5.78 15.98
C ASN A 20 0.80 6.06 14.93
N ASP A 21 0.52 5.07 14.08
CA ASP A 21 -0.43 5.13 12.96
C ASP A 21 -0.11 6.12 11.84
N ILE A 22 1.09 6.70 11.82
CA ILE A 22 1.60 7.53 10.73
C ILE A 22 2.51 6.70 9.83
N ILE A 23 2.27 6.78 8.52
CA ILE A 23 3.09 6.12 7.51
C ILE A 23 4.37 6.94 7.32
N GLU A 24 5.49 6.45 7.81
CA GLU A 24 6.80 7.10 7.73
C GLU A 24 7.52 6.83 6.41
N ASN A 25 7.35 5.61 5.86
CA ASN A 25 7.94 5.24 4.57
C ASN A 25 7.16 4.11 3.92
N VAL A 26 7.13 4.11 2.59
CA VAL A 26 6.56 3.04 1.76
C VAL A 26 7.50 2.76 0.60
N GLU A 27 7.93 1.51 0.47
CA GLU A 27 8.69 1.04 -0.67
C GLU A 27 7.89 -0.03 -1.40
N ILE A 28 7.83 0.08 -2.73
CA ILE A 28 7.14 -0.88 -3.58
C ILE A 28 8.13 -1.41 -4.61
N THR A 29 8.36 -2.71 -4.56
CA THR A 29 9.21 -3.41 -5.54
C THR A 29 8.35 -3.90 -6.70
N GLY A 30 8.71 -3.52 -7.93
CA GLY A 30 7.92 -3.80 -9.13
C GLY A 30 6.80 -2.78 -9.34
N GLY A 31 5.77 -3.15 -10.11
CA GLY A 31 4.68 -2.24 -10.45
C GLY A 31 5.03 -1.20 -11.51
N CYS A 32 4.16 -0.18 -11.66
CA CYS A 32 4.40 0.93 -12.58
C CYS A 32 5.51 1.85 -12.03
N PRO A 33 6.64 2.06 -12.75
CA PRO A 33 7.76 2.84 -12.24
C PRO A 33 7.42 4.28 -11.83
N GLY A 34 6.43 4.90 -12.48
CA GLY A 34 5.94 6.23 -12.13
C GLY A 34 4.87 6.18 -11.05
N SER A 35 3.74 5.56 -11.35
CA SER A 35 2.55 5.60 -10.49
C SER A 35 2.74 4.90 -9.15
N ALA A 36 3.45 3.76 -9.10
CA ALA A 36 3.68 3.05 -7.84
C ALA A 36 4.56 3.87 -6.90
N VAL A 37 5.66 4.42 -7.42
CA VAL A 37 6.57 5.28 -6.66
C VAL A 37 5.88 6.58 -6.23
N GLY A 38 5.11 7.19 -7.14
CA GLY A 38 4.36 8.42 -6.84
C GLY A 38 3.34 8.20 -5.72
N MET A 39 2.52 7.15 -5.82
CA MET A 39 1.57 6.77 -4.78
C MET A 39 2.26 6.53 -3.43
N ALA A 40 3.35 5.75 -3.41
CA ALA A 40 4.09 5.46 -2.18
C ALA A 40 4.54 6.75 -1.47
N ARG A 41 5.02 7.75 -2.24
CA ARG A 41 5.41 9.05 -1.70
C ARG A 41 4.23 9.89 -1.23
N LEU A 42 3.10 9.85 -1.94
CA LEU A 42 1.92 10.67 -1.62
C LEU A 42 1.26 10.31 -0.29
N ILE A 43 1.47 9.08 0.19
CA ILE A 43 0.87 8.62 1.45
C ILE A 43 1.82 8.68 2.65
N VAL A 44 3.09 9.03 2.44
CA VAL A 44 4.01 9.30 3.56
C VAL A 44 3.52 10.52 4.34
N GLY A 45 3.54 10.43 5.67
CA GLY A 45 2.98 11.40 6.61
C GLY A 45 1.46 11.28 6.80
N MET A 46 0.80 10.36 6.08
CA MET A 46 -0.63 10.13 6.24
C MET A 46 -0.91 9.17 7.41
N ASN A 47 -2.02 9.39 8.11
CA ASN A 47 -2.55 8.40 9.05
C ASN A 47 -3.04 7.15 8.30
N ILE A 48 -2.80 5.97 8.85
CA ILE A 48 -3.18 4.68 8.23
C ILE A 48 -4.65 4.65 7.81
N HIS A 49 -5.56 5.13 8.66
CA HIS A 49 -7.01 5.05 8.39
C HIS A 49 -7.42 5.94 7.21
N GLU A 50 -6.76 7.08 7.04
CA GLU A 50 -7.00 7.95 5.88
C GLU A 50 -6.43 7.31 4.60
N ALA A 51 -5.26 6.67 4.68
CA ALA A 51 -4.70 5.93 3.54
C ALA A 51 -5.61 4.76 3.13
N LEU A 52 -6.11 3.98 4.09
CA LEU A 52 -7.08 2.91 3.85
C LEU A 52 -8.31 3.43 3.09
N LYS A 53 -8.92 4.51 3.58
CA LYS A 53 -10.10 5.12 2.97
C LYS A 53 -9.84 5.57 1.52
N ARG A 54 -8.65 6.07 1.20
CA ARG A 54 -8.31 6.58 -0.14
C ARG A 54 -7.96 5.47 -1.13
N LEU A 55 -7.36 4.39 -0.66
CA LEU A 55 -6.74 3.37 -1.51
C LEU A 55 -7.61 2.12 -1.71
N LYS A 56 -8.46 1.80 -0.74
CA LYS A 56 -9.24 0.57 -0.73
C LYS A 56 -10.24 0.49 -1.89
N GLY A 57 -10.29 -0.68 -2.52
CA GLY A 57 -11.22 -1.02 -3.58
C GLY A 57 -10.91 -0.42 -4.95
N VAL A 58 -9.76 0.25 -5.13
CA VAL A 58 -9.36 0.79 -6.45
C VAL A 58 -9.04 -0.39 -7.39
N PRO A 59 -9.73 -0.56 -8.53
CA PRO A 59 -9.42 -1.63 -9.49
C PRO A 59 -8.33 -1.21 -10.49
N CYS A 60 -7.78 -2.16 -11.25
CA CYS A 60 -6.81 -1.90 -12.32
C CYS A 60 -7.18 -2.64 -13.61
N GLY A 61 -7.76 -1.93 -14.57
CA GLY A 61 -8.24 -2.54 -15.81
C GLY A 61 -9.33 -3.58 -15.53
N SER A 62 -9.13 -4.81 -16.02
CA SER A 62 -10.04 -5.95 -15.77
C SER A 62 -9.81 -6.67 -14.44
N LYS A 63 -8.82 -6.24 -13.64
CA LYS A 63 -8.53 -6.85 -12.35
C LYS A 63 -9.46 -6.33 -11.26
N VAL A 64 -9.89 -7.22 -10.37
CA VAL A 64 -10.70 -6.89 -9.19
C VAL A 64 -9.94 -6.14 -8.09
N THR A 65 -8.61 -5.97 -8.25
CA THR A 65 -7.72 -5.30 -7.29
C THR A 65 -6.63 -4.51 -8.05
N SER A 66 -5.83 -3.71 -7.33
CA SER A 66 -4.75 -2.88 -7.85
C SER A 66 -3.62 -2.70 -6.84
N CYS A 67 -2.49 -2.11 -7.24
CA CYS A 67 -1.41 -1.79 -6.29
C CYS A 67 -1.88 -0.86 -5.14
N PRO A 68 -2.67 0.21 -5.39
CA PRO A 68 -3.33 0.96 -4.32
C PRO A 68 -4.18 0.08 -3.39
N ASP A 69 -5.05 -0.75 -3.94
CA ASP A 69 -5.93 -1.61 -3.15
C ASP A 69 -5.14 -2.62 -2.30
N GLN A 70 -4.13 -3.27 -2.89
CA GLN A 70 -3.23 -4.17 -2.17
C GLN A 70 -2.42 -3.46 -1.07
N LEU A 71 -2.07 -2.18 -1.27
CA LEU A 71 -1.43 -1.37 -0.24
C LEU A 71 -2.40 -1.09 0.93
N SER A 72 -3.70 -0.95 0.65
CA SER A 72 -4.71 -0.88 1.70
C SER A 72 -4.80 -2.20 2.48
N LEU A 73 -4.76 -3.36 1.79
CA LEU A 73 -4.75 -4.66 2.46
C LEU A 73 -3.48 -4.87 3.30
N ALA A 74 -2.32 -4.36 2.84
CA ALA A 74 -1.09 -4.38 3.61
C ALA A 74 -1.21 -3.59 4.92
N LEU A 75 -1.89 -2.43 4.88
CA LEU A 75 -2.17 -1.62 6.06
C LEU A 75 -3.18 -2.30 7.01
N GLU A 76 -4.23 -2.94 6.48
CA GLU A 76 -5.15 -3.74 7.29
C GLU A 76 -4.44 -4.92 7.97
N ALA A 77 -3.59 -5.63 7.22
CA ALA A 77 -2.79 -6.72 7.75
C ALA A 77 -1.77 -6.26 8.81
N TYR A 78 -1.28 -5.02 8.71
CA TYR A 78 -0.46 -4.42 9.77
C TYR A 78 -1.26 -4.13 11.03
N LEU A 79 -2.48 -3.58 10.91
CA LEU A 79 -3.36 -3.28 12.04
C LEU A 79 -3.87 -4.54 12.74
N ASN A 80 -4.09 -5.63 11.99
CA ASN A 80 -4.59 -6.90 12.52
C ASN A 80 -3.48 -7.83 13.06
N LYS A 81 -2.25 -7.33 13.18
CA LYS A 81 -1.08 -8.14 13.57
C LYS A 81 -0.92 -8.34 15.07
N ASP A 82 -1.99 -8.12 15.84
CA ASP A 82 -2.10 -8.45 17.27
C ASP A 82 -1.93 -9.96 17.53
#